data_AF-A0A7V7E9K3-F1
#
_entry.id   AF-A0A7V7E9K3-F1
#
_cell.length_a   1.000
_cell.length_b   1.000
_cell.length_c   1.000
_cell.angle_alpha   90.00
_cell.angle_beta   90.00
_cell.angle_gamma   90.00
#
_symmetry.space_group_name_H-M   'P 1'
#
loop_
_entity.id
_entity.type
_entity.pdbx_description
1 polymer ?
#
loop_
_entity_poly.entity_id
_entity_poly.type
_entity_poly.pdbx_seq_one_letter_code
_entity_poly.pdbx_strand_id
1 'polypeptide(L)'
;MCRLRHEVGAAAGAAGCPPEMAEEVVLAVDEACQNIIRHAYRGDGEIVLEIRLAAERRLEILLIDFAAPVDPGRIVPRPLDELRPGGLGTHFIRSVMEEVSYLPPPPGAGNFLRMTRTIR
;
A
#
# COMPACT_ATOMS: atom_id res chain seq x y z
N MET A 1 -8.80 11.12 -2.71
CA MET A 1 -7.42 11.02 -3.23
C MET A 1 -6.52 12.18 -2.80
N CYS A 2 -6.88 13.46 -2.98
CA CYS A 2 -6.00 14.59 -2.56
C CYS A 2 -5.63 14.59 -1.07
N ARG A 3 -6.62 14.32 -0.19
CA ARG A 3 -6.42 14.24 1.27
C ARG A 3 -5.47 13.10 1.68
N LEU A 4 -5.67 11.90 1.12
CA LEU A 4 -4.80 10.73 1.36
C LEU A 4 -3.35 11.07 1.06
N ARG A 5 -3.08 11.64 -0.12
CA ARG A 5 -1.72 12.01 -0.54
C ARG A 5 -1.06 13.00 0.43
N HIS A 6 -1.83 13.99 0.88
CA HIS A 6 -1.33 14.97 1.83
C HIS A 6 -1.00 14.35 3.20
N GLU A 7 -1.90 13.51 3.73
CA GLU A 7 -1.73 12.84 5.03
C GLU A 7 -0.56 11.85 5.00
N VAL A 8 -0.43 11.06 3.93
CA VAL A 8 0.70 10.14 3.74
C VAL A 8 2.02 10.90 3.64
N GLY A 9 2.06 11.98 2.86
CA GLY A 9 3.26 12.80 2.71
C GLY A 9 3.70 13.44 4.03
N ALA A 10 2.74 13.98 4.80
CA ALA A 10 3.00 14.54 6.12
C ALA A 10 3.51 13.48 7.11
N ALA A 11 2.91 12.29 7.14
CA ALA A 11 3.34 11.20 8.00
C ALA A 11 4.74 10.68 7.62
N ALA A 12 5.02 10.51 6.34
CA ALA A 12 6.33 10.09 5.85
C ALA A 12 7.42 11.13 6.19
N GLY A 13 7.12 12.43 5.99
CA GLY A 13 8.01 13.51 6.38
C GLY A 13 8.28 13.56 7.89
N ALA A 14 7.23 13.39 8.71
CA ALA A 14 7.35 13.31 10.16
C ALA A 14 8.16 12.08 10.63
N ALA A 15 8.11 10.98 9.87
CA ALA A 15 8.94 9.80 10.11
C ALA A 15 10.43 9.99 9.68
N GLY A 16 10.77 11.13 9.08
CA GLY A 16 12.13 11.46 8.66
C GLY A 16 12.47 11.04 7.23
N CYS A 17 11.47 10.76 6.38
CA CYS A 17 11.70 10.49 4.96
C CYS A 17 12.20 11.75 4.25
N PRO A 18 13.24 11.64 3.39
CA PRO A 18 13.56 12.70 2.44
C PRO A 18 12.37 13.04 1.54
N PRO A 19 12.24 14.28 1.04
CA PRO A 19 11.09 14.71 0.23
C PRO A 19 10.78 13.79 -0.96
N GLU A 20 11.82 13.41 -1.73
CA GLU A 20 11.68 12.50 -2.87
C GLU A 20 11.13 11.13 -2.46
N MET A 21 11.65 10.57 -1.36
CA MET A 21 11.17 9.30 -0.83
C MET A 21 9.72 9.40 -0.32
N ALA A 22 9.35 10.51 0.30
CA ALA A 22 7.97 10.74 0.74
C ALA A 22 7.00 10.80 -0.46
N GLU A 23 7.38 11.44 -1.56
CA GLU A 23 6.57 11.50 -2.79
C GLU A 23 6.39 10.11 -3.43
N GLU A 24 7.47 9.32 -3.50
CA GLU A 24 7.39 7.94 -3.99
C GLU A 24 6.49 7.05 -3.12
N VAL A 25 6.59 7.21 -1.79
CA VAL A 25 5.71 6.52 -0.84
C VAL A 25 4.26 6.92 -1.05
N VAL A 26 3.98 8.22 -1.20
CA VAL A 26 2.64 8.73 -1.52
C VAL A 26 2.07 8.07 -2.77
N LEU A 27 2.86 7.98 -3.84
CA LEU A 27 2.45 7.33 -5.08
C LEU A 27 2.18 5.83 -4.90
N ALA A 28 3.03 5.12 -4.15
CA ALA A 28 2.86 3.69 -3.91
C ALA A 28 1.61 3.39 -3.07
N VAL A 29 1.32 4.21 -2.06
CA VAL A 29 0.09 4.09 -1.26
C VAL A 29 -1.15 4.40 -2.10
N ASP A 30 -1.10 5.44 -2.92
CA ASP A 30 -2.21 5.81 -3.81
C ASP A 30 -2.53 4.67 -4.79
N GLU A 31 -1.51 4.07 -5.40
CA GLU A 31 -1.64 2.90 -6.28
C GLU A 31 -2.18 1.67 -5.54
N ALA A 32 -1.70 1.40 -4.32
CA ALA A 32 -2.18 0.28 -3.51
C ALA A 32 -3.67 0.42 -3.16
N CYS A 33 -4.09 1.62 -2.72
CA CYS A 33 -5.49 1.93 -2.44
C CYS A 33 -6.35 1.78 -3.70
N GLN A 34 -5.92 2.32 -4.84
CA GLN A 34 -6.64 2.15 -6.11
C GLN A 34 -6.80 0.68 -6.50
N ASN A 35 -5.76 -0.13 -6.30
CA ASN A 35 -5.81 -1.56 -6.58
C ASN A 35 -6.84 -2.28 -5.69
N ILE A 36 -6.89 -1.96 -4.39
CA ILE A 36 -7.89 -2.53 -3.47
C ILE A 36 -9.31 -2.14 -3.90
N ILE A 37 -9.58 -0.84 -4.10
CA ILE A 37 -10.89 -0.31 -4.52
C ILE A 37 -11.34 -0.95 -5.84
N ARG A 38 -10.46 -1.00 -6.85
CA ARG A 38 -10.80 -1.52 -8.18
C ARG A 38 -11.00 -3.03 -8.18
N HIS A 39 -10.11 -3.80 -7.53
CA HIS A 39 -10.08 -5.25 -7.67
C HIS A 39 -10.78 -6.00 -6.54
N ALA A 40 -10.73 -5.50 -5.30
CA ALA A 40 -11.36 -6.13 -4.15
C ALA A 40 -12.82 -5.70 -4.00
N TYR A 41 -13.12 -4.41 -4.15
CA TYR A 41 -14.48 -3.87 -3.99
C TYR A 41 -15.26 -3.69 -5.30
N ARG A 42 -14.59 -3.64 -6.46
CA ARG A 42 -15.21 -3.35 -7.78
C ARG A 42 -15.99 -2.03 -7.81
N GLY A 43 -15.60 -1.05 -6.99
CA GLY A 43 -16.36 0.16 -6.74
C GLY A 43 -16.00 0.74 -5.38
N ASP A 44 -16.97 1.27 -4.66
CA ASP A 44 -16.74 1.88 -3.35
C ASP A 44 -16.40 0.84 -2.26
N GLY A 45 -15.46 1.22 -1.40
CA GLY A 45 -14.96 0.36 -0.34
C GLY A 45 -14.27 1.16 0.76
N GLU A 46 -14.07 0.51 1.90
CA GLU A 46 -13.40 1.09 3.05
C GLU A 46 -11.97 0.54 3.17
N ILE A 47 -11.02 1.44 3.39
CA ILE A 47 -9.62 1.08 3.61
C ILE A 47 -9.15 1.81 4.84
N VAL A 48 -8.61 1.07 5.80
CA VAL A 48 -7.88 1.64 6.93
C VAL A 48 -6.41 1.67 6.54
N LEU A 49 -5.86 2.89 6.50
CA LEU A 49 -4.43 3.13 6.31
C LEU A 49 -3.79 3.45 7.65
N GLU A 50 -2.70 2.77 7.94
CA GLU A 50 -1.84 3.06 9.07
C GLU A 50 -0.38 3.16 8.62
N ILE A 51 0.32 4.16 9.15
CA ILE A 51 1.72 4.42 8.86
C ILE A 51 2.47 4.46 10.17
N ARG A 52 3.53 3.66 10.27
CA ARG A 52 4.34 3.54 11.48
C ARG A 52 5.81 3.64 11.14
N LEU A 53 6.59 4.21 12.05
CA LEU A 53 8.04 4.10 12.03
C LEU A 53 8.45 2.94 12.93
N ALA A 54 8.90 1.84 12.32
CA ALA A 54 9.44 0.70 13.03
C ALA A 54 10.92 0.93 13.39
N ALA A 55 11.52 -0.05 14.09
CA ALA A 55 12.95 -0.04 14.42
C ALA A 55 13.83 0.14 13.17
N GLU A 56 15.07 0.57 13.38
CA GLU A 56 16.08 0.71 12.32
C GLU A 56 15.66 1.66 11.18
N ARG A 57 14.84 2.68 11.50
CA ARG A 57 14.34 3.67 10.53
C ARG A 57 13.54 3.02 9.39
N ARG A 58 12.81 1.93 9.66
CA ARG A 58 11.96 1.28 8.67
C ARG A 58 10.56 1.89 8.70
N LEU A 59 10.16 2.53 7.61
CA LEU A 59 8.79 2.96 7.39
C LEU A 59 7.93 1.73 7.09
N GLU A 60 6.85 1.55 7.84
CA GLU A 60 5.88 0.49 7.65
C GLU A 60 4.51 1.12 7.32
N ILE A 61 3.91 0.62 6.25
CA ILE A 61 2.61 1.05 5.76
C ILE A 61 1.69 -0.15 5.73
N LEU A 62 0.55 0.01 6.38
CA LEU A 62 -0.42 -1.02 6.68
C LEU A 62 -1.75 -0.61 6.07
N LEU A 63 -2.28 -1.47 5.20
CA LEU A 63 -3.57 -1.28 4.53
C LEU A 63 -4.46 -2.44 4.90
N ILE A 64 -5.57 -2.14 5.58
CA ILE A 64 -6.59 -3.13 5.95
C ILE A 64 -7.85 -2.82 5.15
N ASP A 65 -8.42 -3.85 4.53
CA ASP A 65 -9.72 -3.75 3.88
C ASP A 65 -10.66 -4.86 4.34
N PHE A 66 -11.93 -4.67 4.05
CA PHE A 66 -13.06 -5.49 4.45
C PHE A 66 -13.72 -6.19 3.25
N ALA A 67 -13.04 -6.25 2.10
CA ALA A 67 -13.53 -6.98 0.95
C ALA A 67 -13.48 -8.50 1.21
N ALA A 68 -13.99 -9.30 0.27
CA ALA A 68 -13.82 -10.75 0.38
C ALA A 68 -12.31 -11.10 0.47
N PRO A 69 -11.91 -12.05 1.34
CA PRO A 69 -10.52 -12.45 1.45
C PRO A 69 -9.97 -12.87 0.10
N VAL A 70 -8.84 -12.28 -0.28
CA VAL A 70 -8.09 -12.69 -1.45
C VAL A 70 -7.28 -13.91 -1.04
N ASP A 71 -7.51 -15.04 -1.71
CA ASP A 71 -6.75 -16.26 -1.47
C ASP A 71 -5.24 -16.00 -1.72
N PRO A 72 -4.38 -16.02 -0.68
CA PRO A 72 -2.96 -15.72 -0.82
C PRO A 72 -2.23 -16.69 -1.75
N GLY A 73 -2.74 -17.93 -1.91
CA GLY A 73 -2.22 -18.91 -2.86
C GLY A 73 -2.64 -18.63 -4.31
N ARG A 74 -3.72 -17.85 -4.51
CA ARG A 74 -4.08 -17.24 -5.81
C ARG A 74 -3.43 -15.88 -6.02
N ILE A 75 -2.92 -15.25 -4.96
CA ILE A 75 -1.86 -14.23 -5.02
C ILE A 75 -0.51 -14.94 -5.29
N VAL A 76 -0.49 -15.81 -6.29
CA VAL A 76 0.74 -16.05 -7.06
C VAL A 76 1.23 -14.65 -7.46
N PRO A 77 2.54 -14.34 -7.45
CA PRO A 77 3.05 -13.14 -8.12
C PRO A 77 2.63 -13.24 -9.58
N ARG A 78 1.42 -12.76 -9.90
CA ARG A 78 0.94 -12.70 -11.26
C ARG A 78 1.93 -11.80 -11.98
N PRO A 79 2.53 -12.27 -13.09
CA PRO A 79 3.24 -11.37 -13.97
C PRO A 79 2.20 -10.36 -14.49
N LEU A 80 2.20 -9.16 -13.91
CA LEU A 80 2.34 -7.85 -14.54
C LEU A 80 1.47 -7.46 -15.75
N ASP A 81 0.53 -8.29 -16.18
CA ASP A 81 -0.22 -8.07 -17.42
C ASP A 81 -1.70 -7.70 -17.18
N GLU A 82 -2.16 -7.55 -15.94
CA GLU A 82 -3.48 -6.95 -15.65
C GLU A 82 -3.39 -5.43 -15.45
N LEU A 83 -2.59 -4.78 -16.31
CA LEU A 83 -2.43 -3.33 -16.39
C LEU A 83 -3.60 -2.65 -17.13
N ARG A 84 -4.06 -1.52 -16.54
CA ARG A 84 -4.54 -0.21 -17.12
C ARG A 84 -6.01 0.18 -16.81
N PRO A 85 -6.35 1.49 -16.70
CA PRO A 85 -5.53 2.72 -16.82
C PRO A 85 -5.37 3.54 -15.51
N GLY A 86 -4.16 4.09 -15.31
CA GLY A 86 -3.71 4.90 -14.15
C GLY A 86 -2.18 5.03 -14.02
N GLY A 87 -1.45 3.99 -14.46
CA GLY A 87 -0.15 4.14 -15.13
C GLY A 87 1.10 3.54 -14.47
N LEU A 88 1.10 3.21 -13.19
CA LEU A 88 2.32 2.75 -12.49
C LEU A 88 2.25 1.27 -12.05
N GLY A 89 1.07 0.79 -11.66
CA GLY A 89 0.82 -0.63 -11.38
C GLY A 89 1.51 -1.15 -10.11
N THR A 90 1.22 -2.41 -9.75
CA THR A 90 1.87 -3.13 -8.64
C THR A 90 3.40 -3.20 -8.79
N HIS A 91 3.90 -3.08 -10.02
CA HIS A 91 5.31 -2.88 -10.33
C HIS A 91 5.95 -1.71 -9.60
N PHE A 92 5.31 -0.54 -9.65
CA PHE A 92 5.85 0.65 -9.05
C PHE A 92 5.89 0.54 -7.53
N ILE A 93 4.84 -0.05 -6.93
CA ILE A 93 4.83 -0.35 -5.50
C ILE A 93 6.06 -1.19 -5.14
N ARG A 94 6.37 -2.22 -5.94
CA ARG A 94 7.54 -3.09 -5.74
C ARG A 94 8.89 -2.44 -6.08
N SER A 95 8.92 -1.42 -6.92
CA SER A 95 10.17 -0.68 -7.18
C SER A 95 10.48 0.34 -6.09
N VAL A 96 9.44 0.85 -5.42
CA VAL A 96 9.55 1.82 -4.33
C VAL A 96 9.76 1.12 -2.98
N MET A 97 8.96 0.09 -2.69
CA MET A 97 8.95 -0.62 -1.40
C MET A 97 9.95 -1.77 -1.42
N GLU A 98 10.65 -1.99 -0.31
CA GLU A 98 11.60 -3.10 -0.16
C GLU A 98 10.87 -4.44 0.05
N GLU A 99 9.77 -4.41 0.80
CA GLU A 99 8.94 -5.60 1.07
C GLU A 99 7.46 -5.26 0.89
N VAL A 100 6.71 -6.18 0.27
CA VAL A 100 5.27 -6.11 0.10
C VAL A 100 4.70 -7.50 0.40
N SER A 101 3.88 -7.62 1.45
CA SER A 101 3.38 -8.91 1.95
C SER A 101 1.94 -8.80 2.43
N TYR A 102 1.15 -9.86 2.21
CA TYR A 102 -0.15 -10.00 2.86
C TYR A 102 0.04 -10.71 4.19
N LEU A 103 -0.50 -10.12 5.25
CA LEU A 103 -0.51 -10.68 6.59
C LEU A 103 -1.88 -11.31 6.88
N PRO A 104 -1.98 -12.21 7.88
CA PRO A 104 -3.28 -12.64 8.39
C PRO A 104 -4.09 -11.42 8.84
N PRO A 105 -5.32 -11.23 8.32
CA PRO A 105 -6.13 -10.07 8.67
C PRO A 105 -6.58 -10.12 10.13
N PRO A 106 -6.71 -8.96 10.81
CA PRO A 106 -7.33 -8.91 12.12
C PRO A 106 -8.80 -9.36 12.06
N PRO A 107 -9.40 -9.79 13.19
CA PRO A 107 -10.80 -10.20 13.22
C PRO A 107 -11.73 -9.14 12.62
N GLY A 108 -12.59 -9.56 11.69
CA GLY A 108 -13.54 -8.69 11.00
C GLY A 108 -13.01 -8.03 9.73
N ALA A 109 -11.69 -8.07 9.47
CA ALA A 109 -11.12 -7.62 8.21
C ALA A 109 -11.04 -8.75 7.18
N GLY A 110 -11.06 -8.37 5.90
CA GLY A 110 -10.93 -9.29 4.77
C GLY A 110 -9.48 -9.51 4.37
N ASN A 111 -8.73 -8.42 4.24
CA ASN A 111 -7.34 -8.45 3.79
C ASN A 111 -6.47 -7.49 4.60
N PHE A 112 -5.18 -7.82 4.69
CA PHE A 112 -4.19 -6.98 5.37
C PHE A 112 -2.88 -6.96 4.59
N LEU A 113 -2.60 -5.84 3.93
CA LEU A 113 -1.39 -5.61 3.15
C LEU A 113 -0.39 -4.78 3.95
N ARG A 114 0.85 -5.28 4.03
CA ARG A 114 2.00 -4.59 4.63
C ARG A 114 3.02 -4.26 3.56
N MET A 115 3.45 -3.00 3.53
CA MET A 115 4.55 -2.50 2.71
C MET A 115 5.62 -1.89 3.60
N THR A 116 6.90 -2.16 3.34
CA THR A 116 7.99 -1.57 4.12
C THR A 116 9.08 -0.96 3.26
N ARG A 117 9.71 0.09 3.78
CA ARG A 117 10.85 0.77 3.14
C ARG A 117 11.79 1.35 4.19
N THR A 118 13.09 1.13 4.04
CA THR A 118 14.10 1.70 4.92
C THR A 118 14.35 3.18 4.57
N ILE A 119 14.33 4.05 5.59
CA ILE A 119 14.68 5.47 5.45
C ILE A 119 16.21 5.59 5.54
N ARG A 120 16.83 6.02 4.45
CA ARG A 120 18.28 6.26 4.35
C ARG A 120 18.60 7.73 4.61
#